data_AF-A0A164K8N5-F1
#
_entry.id   AF-A0A164K8N5-F1
#
_cell.length_a   1.000
_cell.length_b   1.000
_cell.length_c   1.000
_cell.angle_alpha   90.00
_cell.angle_beta   90.00
_cell.angle_gamma   90.00
#
_symmetry.space_group_name_H-M   'P 1'
#
loop_
_entity.id
_entity.type
_entity.pdbx_description
1 polymer ?
#
loop_
_entity_poly.entity_id
_entity_poly.type
_entity_poly.pdbx_seq_one_letter_code
_entity_poly.pdbx_strand_id
1 'polypeptide(L)'
;MFDAHVHIIDPRFPLIENEGYLPKPYTIANYRKRMARFDVDAGAVVSGSFQGTDSGFLRAALAELGPGWVGVITLHPDATDEEILDLDRAGVRALRFNLKRAAGDIVALTMQALRAHELAGWHVELYIDGSMLGSLEPVISKLPALSIDHMGMSDECLPYLLNLVDRGAKVKASGFGRVAMDVGVALRRIHAVNPEALMFGSDLPGTRAGRPFRDRDIELIADAVGADAYRVFEDNARALYRLPVKVRPAHQEPPTLRLNRRDLPKLAPGDTLPLPVIDK
;
A
#
# COMPACT_ATOMS: atom_id res chain seq x y z
N MET A 1 2.58 11.56 4.76
CA MET A 1 2.20 10.14 4.74
C MET A 1 1.45 9.93 3.44
N PHE A 2 1.79 8.88 2.71
CA PHE A 2 1.06 8.45 1.53
C PHE A 2 0.05 7.37 1.93
N ASP A 3 -1.25 7.64 1.78
CA ASP A 3 -2.29 6.62 1.97
C ASP A 3 -2.58 5.89 0.65
N ALA A 4 -1.94 4.73 0.44
CA ALA A 4 -2.02 3.99 -0.83
C ALA A 4 -3.34 3.23 -1.05
N HIS A 5 -4.33 3.37 -0.16
CA HIS A 5 -5.61 2.71 -0.37
C HIS A 5 -6.73 3.41 0.37
N VAL A 6 -7.52 4.21 -0.33
CA VAL A 6 -8.77 4.77 0.22
C VAL A 6 -9.88 4.72 -0.81
N HIS A 7 -11.10 4.49 -0.35
CA HIS A 7 -12.31 4.60 -1.15
C HIS A 7 -13.03 5.89 -0.80
N ILE A 8 -13.27 6.75 -1.79
CA ILE A 8 -14.16 7.91 -1.68
C ILE A 8 -15.50 7.54 -2.29
N ILE A 9 -16.56 7.62 -1.49
CA ILE A 9 -17.94 7.31 -1.88
C ILE A 9 -18.73 8.62 -1.82
N ASP A 10 -18.67 9.34 -2.92
CA ASP A 10 -19.31 10.63 -3.09
C ASP A 10 -20.77 10.43 -3.56
N PRO A 11 -21.78 10.90 -2.79
CA PRO A 11 -23.18 10.69 -3.12
C PRO A 11 -23.65 11.40 -4.40
N ARG A 12 -22.83 12.29 -4.99
CA ARG A 12 -23.11 12.91 -6.29
C ARG A 12 -23.03 11.93 -7.46
N PHE A 13 -22.35 10.80 -7.28
CA PHE A 13 -22.11 9.81 -8.33
C PHE A 13 -22.90 8.53 -8.03
N PRO A 14 -23.50 7.90 -9.04
CA PRO A 14 -24.28 6.69 -8.85
C PRO A 14 -23.39 5.53 -8.41
N LEU A 15 -23.98 4.62 -7.63
CA LEU A 15 -23.35 3.39 -7.20
C LEU A 15 -24.14 2.20 -7.76
N ILE A 16 -23.41 1.14 -8.11
CA ILE A 16 -23.96 -0.13 -8.57
C ILE A 16 -23.90 -1.11 -7.40
N GLU A 17 -25.04 -1.70 -7.05
CA GLU A 17 -25.07 -2.77 -6.06
C GLU A 17 -24.25 -3.96 -6.58
N ASN A 18 -23.39 -4.49 -5.72
CA ASN A 18 -22.54 -5.61 -6.05
C ASN A 18 -22.73 -6.68 -4.97
N GLU A 19 -23.20 -7.88 -5.35
CA GLU A 19 -23.49 -9.00 -4.44
C GLU A 19 -24.27 -8.59 -3.17
N GLY A 20 -25.37 -7.84 -3.32
CA GLY A 20 -26.17 -7.41 -2.16
C GLY A 20 -25.55 -6.32 -1.30
N TYR A 21 -24.46 -5.68 -1.76
CA TYR A 21 -23.76 -4.64 -1.01
C TYR A 21 -23.74 -3.31 -1.75
N LEU A 22 -24.23 -2.29 -1.05
CA LEU A 22 -24.11 -0.88 -1.43
C LEU A 22 -23.52 -0.11 -0.23
N PRO A 23 -22.37 0.57 -0.36
CA PRO A 23 -21.77 1.27 0.76
C PRO A 23 -22.52 2.55 1.10
N LYS A 24 -22.43 2.98 2.36
CA LYS A 24 -22.86 4.32 2.77
C LYS A 24 -21.88 5.39 2.23
N PRO A 25 -22.35 6.63 2.04
CA PRO A 25 -21.47 7.74 1.66
C PRO A 25 -20.25 7.88 2.59
N TYR A 26 -19.10 8.16 1.99
CA TYR A 26 -17.85 8.45 2.67
C TYR A 26 -17.06 9.46 1.84
N THR A 27 -17.23 10.73 2.17
CA THR A 27 -16.71 11.87 1.40
C THR A 27 -15.26 12.18 1.75
N ILE A 28 -14.60 13.02 0.95
CA ILE A 28 -13.28 13.58 1.26
C ILE A 28 -13.30 14.31 2.60
N ALA A 29 -14.39 15.02 2.94
CA ALA A 29 -14.54 15.66 4.24
C ALA A 29 -14.55 14.64 5.39
N ASN A 30 -15.21 13.48 5.20
CA ASN A 30 -15.16 12.40 6.19
C ASN A 30 -13.74 11.84 6.34
N TYR A 31 -13.04 11.63 5.22
CA TYR A 31 -11.66 11.17 5.21
C TYR A 31 -10.72 12.14 5.94
N ARG A 32 -10.72 13.43 5.54
CA ARG A 32 -9.90 14.48 6.17
C ARG A 32 -10.16 14.55 7.68
N LYS A 33 -11.43 14.44 8.11
CA LYS A 33 -11.78 14.39 9.54
C LYS A 33 -11.22 13.14 10.23
N ARG A 34 -11.33 11.96 9.62
CA ARG A 34 -10.81 10.69 10.18
C ARG A 34 -9.29 10.67 10.29
N MET A 35 -8.60 11.32 9.36
CA MET A 35 -7.14 11.33 9.26
C MET A 35 -6.49 12.61 9.79
N ALA A 36 -7.25 13.53 10.39
CA ALA A 36 -6.78 14.87 10.77
C ALA A 36 -5.54 14.92 11.68
N ARG A 37 -5.28 13.87 12.47
CA ARG A 37 -4.09 13.78 13.33
C ARG A 37 -2.85 13.22 12.64
N PHE A 38 -2.99 12.78 11.40
CA PHE A 38 -1.91 12.25 10.58
C PHE A 38 -1.58 13.26 9.49
N ASP A 39 -0.31 13.46 9.22
CA ASP A 39 0.16 14.34 8.14
C ASP A 39 0.04 13.64 6.78
N VAL A 40 -1.19 13.38 6.33
CA VAL A 40 -1.47 12.80 5.01
C VAL A 40 -1.50 13.91 3.96
N ASP A 41 -0.53 13.90 3.05
CA ASP A 41 -0.36 14.87 1.97
C ASP A 41 -0.42 14.21 0.58
N ALA A 42 -0.47 12.89 0.53
CA ALA A 42 -0.55 12.11 -0.70
C ALA A 42 -1.36 10.82 -0.50
N GLY A 43 -1.84 10.24 -1.60
CA GLY A 43 -2.55 8.96 -1.51
C GLY A 43 -3.13 8.48 -2.84
N ALA A 44 -3.72 7.28 -2.80
CA ALA A 44 -4.38 6.65 -3.94
C ALA A 44 -5.87 6.45 -3.66
N VAL A 45 -6.72 7.13 -4.44
CA VAL A 45 -8.16 6.90 -4.44
C VAL A 45 -8.44 5.71 -5.34
N VAL A 46 -8.92 4.62 -4.75
CA VAL A 46 -9.13 3.34 -5.42
C VAL A 46 -10.60 3.17 -5.78
N SER A 47 -10.90 2.82 -7.02
CA SER A 47 -12.28 2.51 -7.43
C SER A 47 -12.81 1.29 -6.70
N GLY A 48 -13.96 1.45 -6.06
CA GLY A 48 -14.70 0.36 -5.46
C GLY A 48 -15.44 -0.46 -6.54
N SER A 49 -15.73 -1.73 -6.25
CA SER A 49 -16.50 -2.56 -7.18
C SER A 49 -17.96 -2.11 -7.36
N PHE A 50 -18.41 -1.20 -6.51
CA PHE A 50 -19.70 -0.50 -6.57
C PHE A 50 -19.66 0.78 -7.43
N GLN A 51 -18.49 1.20 -7.92
CA GLN A 51 -18.34 2.32 -8.87
C GLN A 51 -18.22 1.84 -10.33
N GLY A 52 -18.10 0.53 -10.54
CA GLY A 52 -17.93 -0.05 -11.88
C GLY A 52 -16.73 0.55 -12.60
N THR A 53 -16.97 1.02 -13.82
CA THR A 53 -15.98 1.67 -14.69
C THR A 53 -16.16 3.18 -14.80
N ASP A 54 -16.98 3.79 -13.93
CA ASP A 54 -17.21 5.24 -13.94
C ASP A 54 -15.95 5.98 -13.45
N SER A 55 -15.37 6.83 -14.30
CA SER A 55 -14.22 7.67 -13.94
C SER A 55 -14.61 9.05 -13.39
N GLY A 56 -15.88 9.43 -13.45
CA GLY A 56 -16.37 10.75 -13.05
C GLY A 56 -16.13 11.06 -11.58
N PHE A 57 -16.47 10.11 -10.69
CA PHE A 57 -16.22 10.28 -9.25
C PHE A 57 -14.72 10.42 -8.95
N LEU A 58 -13.89 9.65 -9.68
CA LEU A 58 -12.47 9.60 -9.44
C LEU A 58 -11.82 10.92 -9.84
N ARG A 59 -12.15 11.43 -11.04
CA ARG A 59 -11.69 12.74 -11.50
C ARG A 59 -12.08 13.87 -10.55
N ALA A 60 -13.34 13.86 -10.08
CA ALA A 60 -13.81 14.85 -9.11
C ALA A 60 -13.05 14.76 -7.79
N ALA A 61 -12.77 13.55 -7.31
CA ALA A 61 -12.00 13.34 -6.08
C ALA A 61 -10.55 13.85 -6.21
N LEU A 62 -9.86 13.52 -7.32
CA LEU A 62 -8.48 13.95 -7.55
C LEU A 62 -8.37 15.47 -7.71
N ALA A 63 -9.33 16.10 -8.39
CA ALA A 63 -9.38 17.55 -8.50
C ALA A 63 -9.52 18.25 -7.14
N GLU A 64 -10.28 17.68 -6.20
CA GLU A 64 -10.49 18.25 -4.86
C GLU A 64 -9.34 17.94 -3.88
N LEU A 65 -8.71 16.76 -4.02
CA LEU A 65 -7.62 16.32 -3.15
C LEU A 65 -6.27 16.95 -3.51
N GLY A 66 -6.06 17.26 -4.80
CA GLY A 66 -4.88 17.96 -5.29
C GLY A 66 -3.74 17.04 -5.75
N PRO A 67 -2.58 17.61 -6.13
CA PRO A 67 -1.54 16.94 -6.91
C PRO A 67 -0.78 15.82 -6.18
N GLY A 68 -0.93 15.71 -4.86
CA GLY A 68 -0.40 14.59 -4.09
C GLY A 68 -1.22 13.30 -4.25
N TRP A 69 -2.38 13.37 -4.88
CA TRP A 69 -3.33 12.27 -4.96
C TRP A 69 -3.42 11.71 -6.37
N VAL A 70 -3.53 10.38 -6.45
CA VAL A 70 -3.61 9.63 -7.71
C VAL A 70 -4.82 8.71 -7.72
N GLY A 71 -5.27 8.35 -8.91
CA GLY A 71 -6.40 7.44 -9.10
C GLY A 71 -5.96 6.03 -9.44
N VAL A 72 -6.76 5.06 -8.99
CA VAL A 72 -6.69 3.66 -9.42
C VAL A 72 -8.08 3.24 -9.86
N ILE A 73 -8.20 2.72 -11.08
CA ILE A 73 -9.50 2.53 -11.73
C ILE A 73 -9.65 1.14 -12.35
N THR A 74 -10.88 0.62 -12.36
CA THR A 74 -11.25 -0.51 -13.22
C THR A 74 -11.79 0.04 -14.54
N LEU A 75 -11.23 -0.40 -15.67
CA LEU A 75 -11.71 -0.01 -17.01
C LEU A 75 -12.39 -1.18 -17.71
N HIS A 76 -13.26 -0.85 -18.66
CA HIS A 76 -13.79 -1.84 -19.59
C HIS A 76 -12.63 -2.41 -20.44
N PRO A 77 -12.62 -3.71 -20.79
CA PRO A 77 -11.57 -4.29 -21.63
C PRO A 77 -11.34 -3.56 -22.96
N ASP A 78 -12.41 -2.99 -23.52
CA ASP A 78 -12.39 -2.25 -24.78
C ASP A 78 -12.03 -0.75 -24.63
N ALA A 79 -11.59 -0.32 -23.44
CA ALA A 79 -11.18 1.07 -23.24
C ALA A 79 -10.10 1.49 -24.25
N THR A 80 -10.20 2.68 -24.81
CA THR A 80 -9.29 3.14 -25.89
C THR A 80 -7.97 3.70 -25.36
N ASP A 81 -6.99 3.88 -26.25
CA ASP A 81 -5.69 4.44 -25.86
C ASP A 81 -5.88 5.89 -25.37
N GLU A 82 -6.75 6.63 -26.05
CA GLU A 82 -7.12 8.00 -25.70
C GLU A 82 -7.77 8.06 -24.33
N GLU A 83 -8.63 7.10 -23.97
CA GLU A 83 -9.23 7.04 -22.64
C GLU A 83 -8.18 6.81 -21.54
N ILE A 84 -7.22 5.91 -21.76
CA ILE A 84 -6.11 5.64 -20.82
C ILE A 84 -5.24 6.89 -20.66
N LEU A 85 -4.83 7.52 -21.76
CA LEU A 85 -3.99 8.72 -21.75
C LEU A 85 -4.72 9.91 -21.14
N ASP A 86 -6.03 10.04 -21.36
CA ASP A 86 -6.84 11.09 -20.74
C ASP A 86 -6.95 10.91 -19.22
N LEU A 87 -7.14 9.68 -18.76
CA LEU A 87 -7.11 9.35 -17.33
C LEU A 87 -5.74 9.57 -16.71
N ASP A 88 -4.65 9.28 -17.44
CA ASP A 88 -3.29 9.53 -16.95
C ASP A 88 -3.05 11.04 -16.72
N ARG A 89 -3.52 11.88 -17.65
CA ARG A 89 -3.50 13.35 -17.48
C ARG A 89 -4.35 13.81 -16.29
N ALA A 90 -5.42 13.11 -15.98
CA ALA A 90 -6.25 13.37 -14.79
C ALA A 90 -5.65 12.87 -13.48
N GLY A 91 -4.48 12.21 -13.50
CA GLY A 91 -3.77 11.72 -12.31
C GLY A 91 -4.01 10.25 -11.99
N VAL A 92 -4.63 9.47 -12.88
CA VAL A 92 -4.72 8.01 -12.72
C VAL A 92 -3.36 7.38 -12.99
N ARG A 93 -3.00 6.38 -12.19
CA ARG A 93 -1.67 5.73 -12.25
C ARG A 93 -1.72 4.21 -12.29
N ALA A 94 -2.90 3.61 -12.15
CA ALA A 94 -3.03 2.16 -12.14
C ALA A 94 -4.42 1.66 -12.52
N LEU A 95 -4.41 0.42 -13.05
CA LEU A 95 -5.61 -0.40 -13.19
C LEU A 95 -5.87 -1.18 -11.91
N ARG A 96 -7.14 -1.40 -11.57
CA ARG A 96 -7.54 -2.29 -10.50
C ARG A 96 -8.25 -3.52 -11.05
N PHE A 97 -7.71 -4.70 -10.75
CA PHE A 97 -8.36 -5.98 -11.03
C PHE A 97 -8.81 -6.66 -9.75
N ASN A 98 -10.13 -6.87 -9.63
CA ASN A 98 -10.74 -7.57 -8.51
C ASN A 98 -11.01 -9.04 -8.88
N LEU A 99 -9.96 -9.86 -8.80
CA LEU A 99 -10.01 -11.28 -9.14
C LEU A 99 -10.75 -12.12 -8.07
N LYS A 100 -10.87 -11.62 -6.85
CA LYS A 100 -11.67 -12.27 -5.80
C LYS A 100 -13.15 -12.38 -6.18
N ARG A 101 -13.66 -11.46 -6.99
CA ARG A 101 -15.10 -11.37 -7.33
C ARG A 101 -15.39 -11.50 -8.82
N ALA A 102 -14.38 -11.42 -9.68
CA ALA A 102 -14.53 -11.60 -11.11
C ALA A 102 -13.70 -12.80 -11.55
N ALA A 103 -14.36 -13.86 -12.02
CA ALA A 103 -13.76 -14.84 -12.92
C ALA A 103 -13.53 -14.15 -14.28
N GLY A 104 -12.59 -13.22 -14.31
CA GLY A 104 -12.25 -12.46 -15.50
C GLY A 104 -11.41 -13.30 -16.46
N ASP A 105 -11.52 -12.99 -17.75
CA ASP A 105 -10.58 -13.48 -18.75
C ASP A 105 -9.18 -12.93 -18.42
N ILE A 106 -8.35 -13.77 -17.81
CA ILE A 106 -7.00 -13.42 -17.38
C ILE A 106 -6.13 -12.96 -18.57
N VAL A 107 -6.42 -13.46 -19.79
CA VAL A 107 -5.71 -13.05 -21.00
C VAL A 107 -6.06 -11.61 -21.34
N ALA A 108 -7.35 -11.27 -21.38
CA ALA A 108 -7.80 -9.91 -21.63
C ALA A 108 -7.26 -8.92 -20.57
N LEU A 109 -7.28 -9.29 -19.29
CA LEU A 109 -6.72 -8.48 -18.20
C LEU A 109 -5.21 -8.26 -18.36
N THR A 110 -4.47 -9.32 -18.74
CA THR A 110 -3.03 -9.23 -18.98
C THR A 110 -2.73 -8.30 -20.16
N MET A 111 -3.48 -8.43 -21.26
CA MET A 111 -3.33 -7.55 -22.42
C MET A 111 -3.63 -6.09 -22.09
N GLN A 112 -4.70 -5.83 -21.33
CA GLN A 112 -5.06 -4.48 -20.89
C GLN A 112 -3.97 -3.89 -19.96
N ALA A 113 -3.41 -4.69 -19.06
CA ALA A 113 -2.33 -4.28 -18.18
C ALA A 113 -1.05 -3.92 -18.93
N LEU A 114 -0.62 -4.76 -19.88
CA LEU A 114 0.56 -4.51 -20.70
C LEU A 114 0.40 -3.23 -21.53
N ARG A 115 -0.77 -3.06 -22.15
CA ARG A 115 -1.10 -1.86 -22.93
C ARG A 115 -1.13 -0.58 -22.08
N ALA A 116 -1.76 -0.61 -20.91
CA ALA A 116 -1.79 0.55 -20.00
C ALA A 116 -0.38 0.89 -19.46
N HIS A 117 0.46 -0.13 -19.24
CA HIS A 117 1.86 0.09 -18.87
C HIS A 117 2.66 0.73 -20.00
N GLU A 118 2.51 0.24 -21.23
CA GLU A 118 3.21 0.78 -22.41
C GLU A 118 2.83 2.24 -22.69
N LEU A 119 1.53 2.56 -22.67
CA LEU A 119 1.03 3.89 -23.00
C LEU A 119 1.31 4.92 -21.91
N ALA A 120 1.13 4.53 -20.65
CA ALA A 120 1.04 5.48 -19.54
C ALA A 120 1.92 5.13 -18.35
N GLY A 121 2.67 4.02 -18.37
CA GLY A 121 3.49 3.55 -17.25
C GLY A 121 2.68 3.09 -16.05
N TRP A 122 1.43 2.68 -16.26
CA TRP A 122 0.55 2.22 -15.17
C TRP A 122 1.00 0.87 -14.61
N HIS A 123 0.77 0.67 -13.32
CA HIS A 123 0.86 -0.65 -12.69
C HIS A 123 -0.54 -1.24 -12.50
N VAL A 124 -0.59 -2.50 -12.08
CA VAL A 124 -1.84 -3.19 -11.75
C VAL A 124 -1.96 -3.40 -10.25
N GLU A 125 -3.11 -3.04 -9.69
CA GLU A 125 -3.50 -3.41 -8.34
C GLU A 125 -4.39 -4.64 -8.35
N LEU A 126 -3.94 -5.70 -7.68
CA LEU A 126 -4.63 -6.99 -7.63
C LEU A 126 -5.28 -7.19 -6.27
N TYR A 127 -6.61 -7.25 -6.27
CA TYR A 127 -7.37 -7.81 -5.15
C TYR A 127 -7.72 -9.26 -5.45
N ILE A 128 -6.96 -10.17 -4.87
CA ILE A 128 -6.98 -11.61 -5.17
C ILE A 128 -7.16 -12.42 -3.88
N ASP A 129 -7.94 -13.51 -3.97
CA ASP A 129 -8.02 -14.49 -2.91
C ASP A 129 -6.77 -15.38 -2.89
N GLY A 130 -6.38 -15.82 -1.70
CA GLY A 130 -5.20 -16.64 -1.51
C GLY A 130 -5.16 -17.90 -2.39
N SER A 131 -6.29 -18.60 -2.52
CA SER A 131 -6.39 -19.84 -3.31
C SER A 131 -6.09 -19.62 -4.80
N MET A 132 -6.41 -18.43 -5.33
CA MET A 132 -6.14 -18.07 -6.72
C MET A 132 -4.71 -17.59 -6.94
N LEU A 133 -4.05 -17.01 -5.92
CA LEU A 133 -2.71 -16.45 -6.06
C LEU A 133 -1.69 -17.49 -6.52
N GLY A 134 -1.68 -18.68 -5.90
CA GLY A 134 -0.77 -19.75 -6.30
C GLY A 134 -0.99 -20.24 -7.74
N SER A 135 -2.23 -20.27 -8.20
CA SER A 135 -2.57 -20.69 -9.57
C SER A 135 -2.20 -19.63 -10.62
N LEU A 136 -2.29 -18.35 -10.26
CA LEU A 136 -2.08 -17.22 -11.17
C LEU A 136 -0.67 -16.62 -11.11
N GLU A 137 0.16 -17.00 -10.14
CA GLU A 137 1.54 -16.53 -9.99
C GLU A 137 2.35 -16.57 -11.31
N PRO A 138 2.30 -17.65 -12.14
CA PRO A 138 3.04 -17.68 -13.41
C PRO A 138 2.59 -16.64 -14.44
N VAL A 139 1.36 -16.14 -14.33
CA VAL A 139 0.81 -15.10 -15.21
C VAL A 139 1.07 -13.72 -14.62
N ILE A 140 0.77 -13.53 -13.33
CA ILE A 140 0.95 -12.28 -12.60
C ILE A 140 2.42 -11.84 -12.62
N SER A 141 3.35 -12.77 -12.48
CA SER A 141 4.80 -12.49 -12.52
C SER A 141 5.33 -11.98 -13.86
N LYS A 142 4.52 -12.02 -14.93
CA LYS A 142 4.86 -11.43 -16.24
C LYS A 142 4.39 -9.98 -16.38
N LEU A 143 3.59 -9.49 -15.45
CA LEU A 143 3.16 -8.09 -15.47
C LEU A 143 4.36 -7.19 -15.13
N PRO A 144 4.51 -6.04 -15.81
CA PRO A 144 5.71 -5.20 -15.70
C PRO A 144 5.80 -4.50 -14.34
N ALA A 145 4.65 -4.14 -13.75
CA ALA A 145 4.57 -3.56 -12.42
C ALA A 145 3.22 -3.93 -11.79
N LEU A 146 3.25 -4.36 -10.53
CA LEU A 146 2.04 -4.74 -9.81
C LEU A 146 2.12 -4.48 -8.31
N SER A 147 0.96 -4.31 -7.68
CA SER A 147 0.79 -4.33 -6.24
C SER A 147 -0.31 -5.28 -5.80
N ILE A 148 -0.09 -6.00 -4.70
CA ILE A 148 -1.09 -6.87 -4.09
C ILE A 148 -1.83 -6.13 -2.97
N ASP A 149 -3.16 -6.09 -3.06
CA ASP A 149 -4.02 -5.52 -2.03
C ASP A 149 -4.05 -6.39 -0.77
N HIS A 150 -4.06 -5.75 0.40
CA HIS A 150 -4.33 -6.37 1.70
C HIS A 150 -3.50 -7.63 2.02
N MET A 151 -2.22 -7.61 1.63
CA MET A 151 -1.23 -8.67 1.91
C MET A 151 -1.64 -10.08 1.44
N GLY A 152 -2.47 -10.21 0.40
CA GLY A 152 -2.85 -11.54 -0.12
C GLY A 152 -3.78 -12.36 0.79
N MET A 153 -4.43 -11.70 1.76
CA MET A 153 -5.54 -12.15 2.61
C MET A 153 -5.37 -13.38 3.53
N SER A 154 -4.48 -14.34 3.26
CA SER A 154 -4.27 -15.54 4.11
C SER A 154 -2.80 -15.93 4.30
N ASP A 155 -2.49 -16.59 5.42
CA ASP A 155 -1.14 -17.09 5.75
C ASP A 155 -0.64 -18.15 4.76
N GLU A 156 -1.55 -18.99 4.26
CA GLU A 156 -1.26 -20.04 3.26
C GLU A 156 -0.64 -19.47 1.98
N CYS A 157 -0.90 -18.18 1.71
CA CYS A 157 -0.53 -17.53 0.47
C CYS A 157 0.70 -16.66 0.59
N LEU A 158 1.20 -16.51 1.83
CA LEU A 158 2.42 -15.77 2.10
C LEU A 158 3.61 -16.29 1.29
N PRO A 159 3.85 -17.61 1.09
CA PRO A 159 4.97 -18.07 0.25
C PRO A 159 4.90 -17.55 -1.19
N TYR A 160 3.73 -17.60 -1.83
CA TYR A 160 3.53 -17.10 -3.20
C TYR A 160 3.66 -15.58 -3.26
N LEU A 161 3.14 -14.88 -2.25
CA LEU A 161 3.31 -13.43 -2.12
C LEU A 161 4.79 -13.05 -2.01
N LEU A 162 5.57 -13.78 -1.20
CA LEU A 162 7.00 -13.53 -1.03
C LEU A 162 7.77 -13.76 -2.34
N ASN A 163 7.40 -14.76 -3.15
CA ASN A 163 7.99 -14.95 -4.49
C ASN A 163 7.72 -13.75 -5.42
N LEU A 164 6.50 -13.19 -5.38
CA LEU A 164 6.18 -11.99 -6.16
C LEU A 164 6.96 -10.77 -5.66
N VAL A 165 7.10 -10.63 -4.34
CA VAL A 165 7.86 -9.54 -3.69
C VAL A 165 9.34 -9.60 -4.05
N ASP A 166 9.93 -10.80 -4.08
CA ASP A 166 11.31 -11.04 -4.53
C ASP A 166 11.52 -10.57 -5.98
N ARG A 167 10.47 -10.69 -6.80
CA ARG A 167 10.43 -10.21 -8.20
C ARG A 167 10.05 -8.73 -8.34
N GLY A 168 9.92 -8.00 -7.23
CA GLY A 168 9.67 -6.56 -7.22
C GLY A 168 8.20 -6.14 -7.09
N ALA A 169 7.28 -7.07 -6.87
CA ALA A 169 5.89 -6.72 -6.58
C ALA A 169 5.78 -5.89 -5.29
N LYS A 170 4.90 -4.90 -5.30
CA LYS A 170 4.57 -4.13 -4.11
C LYS A 170 3.41 -4.77 -3.35
N VAL A 171 3.26 -4.44 -2.07
CA VAL A 171 2.20 -4.98 -1.21
C VAL A 171 1.62 -3.87 -0.36
N LYS A 172 0.30 -3.76 -0.36
CA LYS A 172 -0.39 -2.81 0.51
C LYS A 172 -0.56 -3.38 1.92
N ALA A 173 0.12 -2.77 2.88
CA ALA A 173 -0.09 -2.94 4.31
C ALA A 173 -1.41 -2.25 4.71
N SER A 174 -2.52 -2.85 4.33
CA SER A 174 -3.87 -2.31 4.46
C SER A 174 -4.89 -3.42 4.75
N GLY A 175 -6.11 -3.05 5.13
CA GLY A 175 -7.21 -4.01 5.26
C GLY A 175 -7.02 -5.06 6.35
N PHE A 176 -6.31 -4.75 7.44
CA PHE A 176 -6.03 -5.71 8.53
C PHE A 176 -7.28 -6.26 9.21
N GLY A 177 -8.43 -5.61 9.04
CA GLY A 177 -9.73 -6.12 9.48
C GLY A 177 -10.39 -7.14 8.54
N ARG A 178 -9.74 -7.48 7.42
CA ARG A 178 -10.23 -8.44 6.42
C ARG A 178 -9.54 -9.81 6.52
N VAL A 179 -8.43 -9.88 7.24
CA VAL A 179 -7.52 -11.02 7.24
C VAL A 179 -7.57 -11.74 8.59
N ALA A 180 -7.39 -13.05 8.56
CA ALA A 180 -7.27 -13.89 9.76
C ALA A 180 -5.80 -14.15 10.16
N MET A 181 -4.85 -13.67 9.36
CA MET A 181 -3.41 -13.91 9.53
C MET A 181 -2.78 -13.10 10.67
N ASP A 182 -1.60 -13.55 11.14
CA ASP A 182 -0.72 -12.71 11.95
C ASP A 182 -0.05 -11.64 11.08
N VAL A 183 -0.69 -10.46 11.06
CA VAL A 183 -0.25 -9.30 10.29
C VAL A 183 1.19 -8.90 10.63
N GLY A 184 1.59 -8.95 11.91
CA GLY A 184 2.94 -8.54 12.31
C GLY A 184 4.01 -9.46 11.74
N VAL A 185 3.76 -10.78 11.74
CA VAL A 185 4.65 -11.77 11.13
C VAL A 185 4.70 -11.60 9.61
N ALA A 186 3.55 -11.41 8.95
CA ALA A 186 3.50 -11.20 7.51
C ALA A 186 4.30 -9.96 7.07
N LEU A 187 4.10 -8.82 7.75
CA LEU A 187 4.83 -7.58 7.49
C LEU A 187 6.35 -7.78 7.62
N ARG A 188 6.82 -8.40 8.70
CA ARG A 188 8.25 -8.69 8.90
C ARG A 188 8.82 -9.56 7.78
N ARG A 189 8.09 -10.59 7.35
CA ARG A 189 8.54 -11.50 6.28
C ARG A 189 8.59 -10.82 4.92
N ILE A 190 7.59 -10.01 4.58
CA ILE A 190 7.58 -9.24 3.33
C ILE A 190 8.73 -8.23 3.31
N HIS A 191 8.88 -7.48 4.40
CA HIS A 191 9.96 -6.49 4.55
C HIS A 191 11.35 -7.13 4.45
N ALA A 192 11.54 -8.31 5.04
CA ALA A 192 12.80 -9.04 5.00
C ALA A 192 13.19 -9.50 3.58
N VAL A 193 12.21 -9.80 2.71
CA VAL A 193 12.48 -10.11 1.30
C VAL A 193 12.83 -8.84 0.53
N ASN A 194 12.03 -7.78 0.69
CA ASN A 194 12.27 -6.52 0.02
C ASN A 194 11.75 -5.33 0.84
N PRO A 195 12.63 -4.45 1.39
CA PRO A 195 12.21 -3.31 2.18
C PRO A 195 11.44 -2.24 1.37
N GLU A 196 11.51 -2.31 0.04
CA GLU A 196 10.79 -1.42 -0.86
C GLU A 196 9.39 -1.93 -1.22
N ALA A 197 8.96 -3.09 -0.74
CA ALA A 197 7.71 -3.72 -1.17
C ALA A 197 6.47 -3.17 -0.46
N LEU A 198 6.56 -2.90 0.83
CA LEU A 198 5.39 -2.52 1.64
C LEU A 198 5.01 -1.05 1.42
N MET A 199 3.70 -0.81 1.30
CA MET A 199 3.09 0.52 1.23
C MET A 199 1.91 0.61 2.19
N PHE A 200 1.85 1.63 3.03
CA PHE A 200 0.71 1.86 3.91
C PHE A 200 -0.56 2.20 3.11
N GLY A 201 -1.70 1.65 3.52
CA GLY A 201 -3.01 2.08 3.06
C GLY A 201 -4.06 1.90 4.15
N SER A 202 -4.96 2.87 4.29
CA SER A 202 -5.99 2.84 5.35
C SER A 202 -7.14 1.89 5.01
N ASP A 203 -7.40 1.60 3.74
CA ASP A 203 -8.60 0.90 3.26
C ASP A 203 -9.90 1.54 3.78
N LEU A 204 -9.88 2.82 4.16
CA LEU A 204 -11.07 3.53 4.65
C LEU A 204 -12.12 3.63 3.53
N PRO A 205 -13.42 3.52 3.86
CA PRO A 205 -14.00 3.34 5.19
C PRO A 205 -14.05 1.88 5.69
N GLY A 206 -13.39 0.94 5.02
CA GLY A 206 -13.39 -0.48 5.37
C GLY A 206 -14.59 -1.22 4.80
N THR A 207 -14.96 -0.95 3.54
CA THR A 207 -16.16 -1.56 2.92
C THR A 207 -16.06 -3.09 2.94
N ARG A 208 -16.97 -3.76 3.67
CA ARG A 208 -17.00 -5.21 3.92
C ARG A 208 -15.82 -5.77 4.75
N ALA A 209 -15.03 -4.93 5.39
CA ALA A 209 -14.04 -5.40 6.36
C ALA A 209 -14.74 -5.73 7.69
N GLY A 210 -14.26 -6.75 8.41
CA GLY A 210 -14.77 -7.08 9.74
C GLY A 210 -14.51 -5.97 10.76
N ARG A 211 -13.46 -5.17 10.53
CA ARG A 211 -13.22 -3.89 11.21
C ARG A 211 -12.60 -2.86 10.24
N PRO A 212 -12.90 -1.57 10.41
CA PRO A 212 -12.18 -0.51 9.70
C PRO A 212 -10.77 -0.32 10.28
N PHE A 213 -9.99 0.52 9.60
CA PHE A 213 -8.67 0.96 10.04
C PHE A 213 -8.68 1.59 11.43
N ARG A 214 -7.70 1.17 12.24
CA ARG A 214 -7.43 1.66 13.59
C ARG A 214 -6.03 2.24 13.64
N ASP A 215 -5.81 3.17 14.54
CA ASP A 215 -4.54 3.89 14.59
C ASP A 215 -3.39 2.99 15.06
N ARG A 216 -3.72 1.99 15.89
CA ARG A 216 -2.80 0.92 16.27
C ARG A 216 -2.30 0.09 15.07
N ASP A 217 -2.97 0.14 13.91
CA ASP A 217 -2.46 -0.50 12.69
C ASP A 217 -1.19 0.21 12.18
N ILE A 218 -1.03 1.52 12.44
CA ILE A 218 0.22 2.26 12.14
C ILE A 218 1.33 1.82 13.10
N GLU A 219 1.04 1.71 14.40
CA GLU A 219 1.99 1.22 15.41
C GLU A 219 2.49 -0.18 15.04
N LEU A 220 1.58 -1.08 14.65
CA LEU A 220 1.92 -2.43 14.22
C LEU A 220 2.86 -2.44 13.00
N ILE A 221 2.64 -1.56 12.03
CA ILE A 221 3.53 -1.42 10.87
C ILE A 221 4.90 -0.93 11.32
N ALA A 222 4.96 0.14 12.12
CA ALA A 222 6.20 0.70 12.62
C ALA A 222 7.01 -0.32 13.44
N ASP A 223 6.36 -1.08 14.32
CA ASP A 223 6.99 -2.13 15.12
C ASP A 223 7.53 -3.27 14.24
N ALA A 224 6.86 -3.57 13.12
CA ALA A 224 7.27 -4.65 12.22
C ALA A 224 8.49 -4.29 11.37
N VAL A 225 8.63 -3.04 10.94
CA VAL A 225 9.69 -2.63 9.99
C VAL A 225 10.77 -1.73 10.61
N GLY A 226 10.56 -1.23 11.82
CA GLY A 226 11.53 -0.42 12.57
C GLY A 226 11.92 0.86 11.84
N ALA A 227 13.23 1.06 11.66
CA ALA A 227 13.80 2.28 11.08
C ALA A 227 13.35 2.54 9.64
N ASP A 228 12.89 1.51 8.91
CA ASP A 228 12.41 1.63 7.53
C ASP A 228 10.93 2.07 7.44
N ALA A 229 10.28 2.41 8.57
CA ALA A 229 8.88 2.84 8.60
C ALA A 229 8.57 3.99 7.63
N TYR A 230 9.51 4.93 7.46
CA TYR A 230 9.36 6.04 6.52
C TYR A 230 9.20 5.58 5.06
N ARG A 231 9.80 4.45 4.68
CA ARG A 231 9.67 3.89 3.33
C ARG A 231 8.25 3.39 3.11
N VAL A 232 7.73 2.66 4.10
CA VAL A 232 6.38 2.07 4.05
C VAL A 232 5.29 3.14 4.09
N PHE A 233 5.47 4.17 4.92
CA PHE A 233 4.49 5.25 5.06
C PHE A 233 4.56 6.30 3.95
N GLU A 234 5.58 6.28 3.08
CA GLU A 234 5.78 7.36 2.10
C GLU A 234 6.48 6.92 0.81
N ASP A 235 7.77 6.59 0.89
CA ASP A 235 8.65 6.55 -0.30
C ASP A 235 8.28 5.45 -1.28
N ASN A 236 7.96 4.25 -0.76
CA ASN A 236 7.65 3.09 -1.59
C ASN A 236 6.41 3.37 -2.45
N ALA A 237 5.41 4.02 -1.87
CA ALA A 237 4.20 4.41 -2.58
C ALA A 237 4.48 5.52 -3.59
N ARG A 238 5.21 6.58 -3.21
CA ARG A 238 5.58 7.63 -4.16
C ARG A 238 6.32 7.09 -5.38
N ALA A 239 7.24 6.15 -5.17
CA ALA A 239 7.97 5.50 -6.24
C ALA A 239 7.04 4.72 -7.18
N LEU A 240 6.15 3.87 -6.63
CA LEU A 240 5.23 3.08 -7.45
C LEU A 240 4.22 3.96 -8.22
N TYR A 241 3.65 4.98 -7.56
CA TYR A 241 2.68 5.88 -8.17
C TYR A 241 3.31 7.02 -8.99
N ARG A 242 4.64 7.02 -9.14
CA ARG A 242 5.41 7.99 -9.94
C ARG A 242 5.18 9.45 -9.49
N LEU A 243 5.13 9.66 -8.17
CA LEU A 243 5.10 11.00 -7.57
C LEU A 243 6.52 11.46 -7.17
N PRO A 244 6.76 12.77 -7.09
CA PRO A 244 8.03 13.32 -6.63
C PRO A 244 8.41 12.80 -5.25
N VAL A 245 9.70 12.55 -5.06
CA VAL A 245 10.29 12.17 -3.77
C VAL A 245 10.02 13.25 -2.73
N LYS A 246 9.57 12.85 -1.54
CA LYS A 246 9.43 13.77 -0.40
C LYS A 246 10.79 13.97 0.24
N VAL A 247 11.35 15.17 0.08
CA VAL A 247 12.61 15.53 0.73
C VAL A 247 12.36 15.61 2.24
N ARG A 248 12.99 14.71 2.99
CA ARG A 248 13.05 14.81 4.45
C ARG A 248 14.25 15.68 4.82
N PRO A 249 14.09 16.69 5.70
CA PRO A 249 15.23 17.37 6.28
C PRO A 249 16.14 16.31 6.91
N ALA A 250 17.46 16.39 6.68
CA ALA A 250 18.39 15.53 7.37
C ALA A 250 18.13 15.67 8.88
N HIS A 251 17.84 14.56 9.55
CA HIS A 251 17.83 14.55 11.00
C HIS A 251 19.27 14.86 11.41
N GLN A 252 19.54 16.10 11.81
CA GLN A 252 20.77 16.41 12.52
C GLN A 252 20.60 15.74 13.88
N GLU A 253 21.08 14.51 14.01
CA GLU A 253 21.42 14.03 15.35
C GLU A 253 22.38 15.09 15.90
N PRO A 254 22.10 15.70 17.08
CA PRO A 254 23.11 16.51 17.73
C PRO A 254 24.35 15.64 17.81
N PRO A 255 25.52 16.13 17.34
CA PRO A 255 26.73 15.32 17.32
C PRO A 255 26.87 14.69 18.70
N THR A 256 27.04 13.37 18.75
CA THR A 256 27.35 12.70 20.01
C THR A 256 28.52 13.46 20.62
N LEU A 257 28.25 14.17 21.72
CA LEU A 257 29.28 14.89 22.45
C LEU A 257 30.36 13.86 22.72
N ARG A 258 31.56 14.07 22.19
CA ARG A 258 32.70 13.25 22.56
C ARG A 258 32.79 13.34 24.08
N LEU A 259 32.47 12.26 24.78
CA LEU A 259 32.73 12.16 26.20
C LEU A 259 34.22 12.33 26.37
N ASN A 260 34.65 13.45 26.98
CA ASN A 260 36.06 13.56 27.32
C ASN A 260 36.36 12.48 28.35
N ARG A 261 37.53 11.86 28.25
CA ARG A 261 37.98 10.84 29.21
C ARG A 261 37.95 11.33 30.67
N ARG A 262 37.93 12.66 30.88
CA ARG A 262 37.80 13.31 32.20
C ARG A 262 36.38 13.34 32.75
N ASP A 263 35.38 13.24 31.87
CA ASP A 263 33.95 13.27 32.18
C ASP A 263 33.39 11.85 32.40
N LEU A 264 34.18 10.81 32.12
CA LEU A 264 33.85 9.44 32.46
C LEU A 264 33.85 9.26 33.99
N PRO A 265 32.89 8.51 34.55
CA PRO A 265 32.90 8.15 35.96
C PRO A 265 34.24 7.50 36.30
N LYS A 266 34.90 7.96 37.37
CA LYS A 266 36.07 7.26 37.91
C LYS A 266 35.57 5.93 38.49
N LEU A 267 36.01 4.82 37.93
CA LEU A 267 35.81 3.49 38.49
C LEU A 267 36.25 3.51 39.96
N ALA A 268 35.37 3.10 40.87
CA ALA A 268 35.75 2.97 42.27
C ALA A 268 36.70 1.76 42.41
N PRO A 269 37.68 1.80 43.34
CA PRO A 269 38.49 0.62 43.63
C PRO A 269 37.57 -0.51 44.12
N GLY A 270 37.32 -1.51 43.25
CA GLY A 270 36.41 -2.62 43.52
C GLY A 270 35.42 -2.95 42.40
N ASP A 271 35.24 -2.07 41.41
CA ASP A 271 34.24 -2.27 40.33
C ASP A 271 34.68 -3.23 39.22
N THR A 272 35.89 -3.78 39.29
CA THR A 272 36.37 -4.78 38.33
C THR A 272 36.25 -6.18 38.91
N LEU A 273 35.23 -6.92 38.48
CA LEU A 273 35.21 -8.38 38.60
C LEU A 273 36.27 -8.96 37.64
N PRO A 274 37.27 -9.72 38.11
CA PRO A 274 38.18 -10.42 37.22
C PRO A 274 37.38 -11.41 36.37
N LEU A 275 37.64 -11.44 35.07
CA LEU A 275 37.10 -12.48 34.20
C LEU A 275 37.56 -13.85 34.72
N PRO A 276 36.67 -14.84 34.82
CA PRO A 276 37.05 -16.17 35.29
C PRO A 276 38.10 -16.77 34.35
N VAL A 277 39.19 -17.26 34.94
CA VAL A 277 40.23 -18.00 34.22
C VAL A 277 39.60 -19.31 33.74
N ILE A 278 39.60 -19.53 32.43
CA ILE A 278 39.23 -20.81 31.84
C ILE A 278 40.51 -21.65 31.82
N ASP A 279 40.62 -22.62 32.74
CA ASP A 279 41.67 -23.64 32.66
C ASP A 279 41.40 -24.54 31.46
N LYS A 280 42.47 -24.82 30.69
CA LYS A 280 42.45 -25.55 29.42
C LYS A 280 42.25 -27.04 29.57
#